data_AF-A0A929D9J1-F1
#
_entry.id   AF-A0A929D9J1-F1
#
_cell.length_a   1.000
_cell.length_b   1.000
_cell.length_c   1.000
_cell.angle_alpha   90.00
_cell.angle_beta   90.00
_cell.angle_gamma   90.00
#
_symmetry.space_group_name_H-M   'P 1'
#
loop_
_entity.id
_entity.type
_entity.pdbx_description
1 polymer ?
#
loop_
_entity_poly.entity_id
_entity_poly.type
_entity_poly.pdbx_seq_one_letter_code
_entity_poly.pdbx_strand_id
1 'polypeptide(L)'
;MSSSNDTRTAEAPACLAFSYRPLFTDTGLAIEELCWLLAGNALYYAAGVAQAFRLRDNRAFCKYLCPIAVFLKTTSRFALLKVRGDPEKCNMSGLCEKACPMDIRIRDYIAAGTRVLSTECIFCSSCVNACPNGALRVTAGLDLGGRELLHQQDRSR
;
A
#
# COMPACT_ATOMS: atom_id res chain seq x y z
N MET A 1 19.48 78.33 6.85
CA MET A 1 18.57 78.16 8.00
C MET A 1 18.19 76.69 8.11
N SER A 2 18.47 76.12 9.30
CA SER A 2 17.81 75.00 9.98
C SER A 2 17.35 73.79 9.15
N SER A 3 18.01 72.65 9.32
CA SER A 3 17.62 71.61 10.32
C SER A 3 16.52 70.71 9.75
N SER A 4 16.89 69.52 9.27
CA SER A 4 16.93 68.27 10.03
C SER A 4 15.58 67.55 10.01
N ASN A 5 15.52 66.44 9.27
CA ASN A 5 14.97 65.23 9.87
C ASN A 5 15.65 64.01 9.25
N ASP A 6 16.49 63.44 10.10
CA ASP A 6 17.21 62.20 9.95
C ASP A 6 16.43 61.15 10.75
N THR A 7 15.91 60.12 10.09
CA THR A 7 15.66 58.83 10.72
C THR A 7 16.01 57.72 9.73
N ARG A 8 17.27 57.27 9.80
CA ARG A 8 17.66 55.89 10.21
C ARG A 8 16.71 54.79 9.71
N THR A 9 17.08 53.86 8.84
CA THR A 9 17.97 52.69 8.99
C THR A 9 17.53 51.74 7.86
N ALA A 10 18.30 50.90 7.19
CA ALA A 10 19.67 50.42 7.30
C ALA A 10 20.04 49.83 5.93
N GLU A 11 21.31 49.97 5.55
CA GLU A 11 21.90 49.28 4.42
C GLU A 11 22.12 47.79 4.71
N ALA A 12 22.26 47.05 3.60
CA ALA A 12 23.02 45.79 3.41
C ALA A 12 22.21 44.47 3.31
N PRO A 13 22.75 43.43 2.63
CA PRO A 13 23.47 43.44 1.35
C PRO A 13 23.16 42.24 0.42
N ALA A 14 23.30 42.47 -0.88
CA ALA A 14 24.05 41.69 -1.89
C ALA A 14 24.48 40.20 -1.70
N CYS A 15 23.73 39.29 -1.04
CA CYS A 15 24.16 37.87 -0.94
C CYS A 15 23.00 36.85 -0.94
N LEU A 16 22.23 36.69 -2.03
CA LEU A 16 21.48 35.44 -2.32
C LEU A 16 21.30 35.24 -3.84
N ALA A 17 22.41 35.12 -4.55
CA ALA A 17 22.45 34.78 -5.98
C ALA A 17 22.45 33.24 -6.19
N PHE A 18 21.47 32.53 -5.62
CA PHE A 18 21.15 31.17 -6.05
C PHE A 18 19.69 31.13 -6.48
N SER A 19 19.51 30.95 -7.78
CA SER A 19 18.26 31.00 -8.53
C SER A 19 17.06 30.34 -7.85
N TYR A 20 16.19 31.14 -7.27
CA TYR A 20 14.76 30.88 -7.23
C TYR A 20 14.04 32.19 -7.57
N ARG A 21 13.76 32.44 -8.85
CA ARG A 21 12.78 33.47 -9.24
C ARG A 21 11.39 32.88 -8.95
N PRO A 22 10.60 33.44 -8.01
CA PRO A 22 9.21 33.07 -7.90
C PRO A 22 8.46 33.67 -9.10
N LEU A 23 8.02 32.79 -9.99
CA LEU A 23 7.21 33.08 -11.17
C LEU A 23 5.75 33.36 -10.73
N PHE A 24 5.53 34.41 -9.94
CA PHE A 24 4.23 34.74 -9.31
C PHE A 24 3.50 35.90 -10.01
N THR A 25 3.64 36.05 -11.32
CA THR A 25 2.90 37.06 -12.10
C THR A 25 2.53 36.53 -13.46
N ASP A 26 1.53 35.64 -13.52
CA ASP A 26 0.64 35.45 -14.67
C ASP A 26 -0.69 34.84 -14.15
N THR A 27 -1.56 35.73 -13.70
CA THR A 27 -2.82 35.50 -12.97
C THR A 27 -3.96 35.07 -13.91
N GLY A 28 -3.90 33.84 -14.41
CA GLY A 28 -5.01 33.21 -15.15
C GLY A 28 -4.82 31.70 -15.32
N LEU A 29 -3.64 31.28 -15.78
CA LEU A 29 -3.33 29.85 -16.01
C LEU A 29 -3.11 29.06 -14.71
N ALA A 30 -2.59 29.67 -13.65
CA ALA A 30 -2.20 28.96 -12.43
C ALA A 30 -3.37 28.55 -11.51
N ILE A 31 -4.51 29.23 -11.57
CA ILE A 31 -5.70 28.88 -10.77
C ILE A 31 -6.42 27.68 -11.38
N GLU A 32 -6.48 27.59 -12.71
CA GLU A 32 -7.10 26.48 -13.42
C GLU A 32 -6.38 25.15 -13.14
N GLU A 33 -5.04 25.16 -13.21
CA GLU A 33 -4.21 23.99 -12.88
C GLU A 33 -4.33 23.56 -11.41
N LEU A 34 -4.41 24.53 -10.49
CA LEU A 34 -4.59 24.26 -9.06
C LEU A 34 -5.98 23.69 -8.78
N CYS A 35 -7.02 24.23 -9.41
CA CYS A 35 -8.39 23.70 -9.30
C CYS A 35 -8.48 22.27 -9.84
N TRP A 36 -7.83 21.97 -10.96
CA TRP A 36 -7.80 20.62 -11.52
C TRP A 36 -7.06 19.64 -10.61
N LEU A 37 -5.93 20.05 -10.03
CA LEU A 37 -5.18 19.25 -9.06
C LEU A 37 -5.99 18.97 -7.78
N LEU A 38 -6.69 19.99 -7.25
CA LEU A 38 -7.52 19.87 -6.06
C LEU A 38 -8.76 19.02 -6.32
N ALA A 39 -9.44 19.22 -7.45
CA ALA A 39 -10.60 18.43 -7.86
C ALA A 39 -10.20 16.96 -8.08
N GLY A 40 -9.06 16.70 -8.72
CA GLY A 40 -8.53 15.35 -8.92
C GLY A 40 -8.21 14.64 -7.61
N ASN A 41 -7.55 15.31 -6.67
CA ASN A 41 -7.29 14.75 -5.34
C ASN A 41 -8.58 14.51 -4.55
N ALA A 42 -9.52 15.46 -4.57
CA ALA A 42 -10.81 15.32 -3.89
C ALA A 42 -11.59 14.12 -4.44
N LEU A 43 -11.64 13.96 -5.78
CA LEU A 43 -12.26 12.81 -6.42
C LEU A 43 -11.57 11.50 -6.03
N TYR A 44 -10.23 11.48 -6.00
CA TYR A 44 -9.44 10.31 -5.62
C TYR A 44 -9.71 9.86 -4.18
N TYR A 45 -9.70 10.78 -3.22
CA TYR A 45 -10.01 10.47 -1.83
C TYR A 45 -11.49 10.08 -1.66
N ALA A 46 -12.42 10.77 -2.33
CA ALA A 46 -13.84 10.43 -2.28
C ALA A 46 -14.12 9.02 -2.81
N ALA A 47 -13.50 8.63 -3.93
CA ALA A 47 -13.60 7.29 -4.48
C ALA A 47 -13.03 6.24 -3.52
N GLY A 48 -11.91 6.54 -2.85
CA GLY A 48 -11.33 5.64 -1.87
C GLY A 48 -12.20 5.44 -0.63
N VAL A 49 -12.77 6.52 -0.11
CA VAL A 49 -13.69 6.50 1.03
C VAL A 49 -14.98 5.74 0.68
N ALA A 50 -15.57 6.01 -0.48
CA ALA A 50 -16.77 5.30 -0.95
C ALA A 50 -16.53 3.79 -1.09
N GLN A 51 -15.37 3.38 -1.62
CA GLN A 51 -15.02 1.96 -1.71
C GLN A 51 -14.81 1.31 -0.34
N ALA A 52 -14.19 2.01 0.62
CA ALA A 52 -14.00 1.51 1.98
C ALA A 52 -15.35 1.22 2.67
N PHE A 53 -16.32 2.13 2.55
CA PHE A 53 -17.66 1.94 3.11
C PHE A 53 -18.44 0.81 2.42
N ARG A 54 -18.29 0.67 1.10
CA ARG A 54 -19.00 -0.35 0.32
C ARG A 54 -18.46 -1.76 0.59
N LEU A 55 -17.14 -1.93 0.68
CA LEU A 55 -16.53 -3.25 0.84
C LEU A 55 -16.33 -3.66 2.31
N ARG A 56 -16.47 -2.74 3.28
CA ARG A 56 -16.22 -2.97 4.73
C ARG A 56 -14.85 -3.58 5.04
N ASP A 57 -13.89 -3.39 4.15
CA ASP A 57 -12.52 -3.87 4.29
C ASP A 57 -11.57 -2.67 4.32
N ASN A 58 -10.75 -2.59 5.37
CA ASN A 58 -9.78 -1.50 5.57
C ASN A 58 -8.71 -1.43 4.48
N ARG A 59 -8.66 -2.40 3.56
CA ARG A 59 -7.67 -2.53 2.48
C ARG A 59 -8.30 -2.50 1.08
N ALA A 60 -9.59 -2.22 0.95
CA ALA A 60 -10.28 -2.17 -0.34
C ALA A 60 -9.64 -1.15 -1.30
N PHE A 61 -9.25 0.02 -0.79
CA PHE A 61 -8.55 1.05 -1.56
C PHE A 61 -7.26 0.53 -2.20
N CYS A 62 -6.43 -0.18 -1.43
CA CYS A 62 -5.17 -0.73 -1.93
C CYS A 62 -5.39 -1.79 -3.01
N LYS A 63 -6.51 -2.51 -2.98
CA LYS A 63 -6.79 -3.57 -3.97
C LYS A 63 -7.37 -3.04 -5.28
N TYR A 64 -8.18 -1.99 -5.23
CA TYR A 64 -9.00 -1.55 -6.37
C TYR A 64 -8.64 -0.18 -6.93
N LEU A 65 -8.10 0.72 -6.11
CA LEU A 65 -7.86 2.12 -6.51
C LEU A 65 -6.37 2.48 -6.58
N CYS A 66 -5.51 1.76 -5.86
CA CYS A 66 -4.08 2.06 -5.86
C CYS A 66 -3.38 1.53 -7.13
N PRO A 67 -2.85 2.41 -8.01
CA PRO A 67 -2.17 1.97 -9.23
C PRO A 67 -0.88 1.19 -8.93
N ILE A 68 -0.25 1.45 -7.78
CA ILE A 68 0.96 0.74 -7.31
C ILE A 68 0.66 -0.74 -7.02
N ALA A 69 -0.58 -1.07 -6.66
CA ALA A 69 -0.96 -2.44 -6.34
C ALA A 69 -0.89 -3.39 -7.55
N VAL A 70 -1.10 -2.88 -8.77
CA VAL A 70 -0.96 -3.67 -10.00
C VAL A 70 0.48 -4.15 -10.18
N PHE A 71 1.45 -3.27 -9.94
CA PHE A 71 2.87 -3.60 -9.99
C PHE A 71 3.27 -4.55 -8.86
N LEU A 72 2.84 -4.26 -7.63
CA LEU A 72 3.15 -5.11 -6.47
C LEU A 72 2.56 -6.52 -6.60
N LYS A 73 1.34 -6.65 -7.11
CA LYS A 73 0.70 -7.95 -7.33
C LYS A 73 1.45 -8.80 -8.36
N THR A 74 1.98 -8.15 -9.40
CA THR A 74 2.81 -8.79 -10.43
C THR A 74 4.13 -9.29 -9.83
N THR A 75 4.84 -8.43 -9.09
CA THR A 75 6.13 -8.80 -8.47
C THR A 75 5.96 -9.84 -7.35
N SER A 76 4.90 -9.75 -6.55
CA SER A 76 4.59 -10.71 -5.47
C SER A 76 4.34 -12.12 -6.00
N ARG A 77 3.75 -12.27 -7.20
CA ARG A 77 3.59 -13.57 -7.86
C ARG A 77 4.94 -14.27 -8.08
N PHE A 78 5.98 -13.50 -8.42
CA PHE A 78 7.33 -14.00 -8.67
C PHE A 78 8.19 -14.15 -7.41
N ALA A 79 7.64 -13.90 -6.21
CA ALA A 79 8.40 -14.04 -4.97
C ALA A 79 8.93 -15.47 -4.78
N LEU A 80 10.25 -15.59 -4.57
CA LEU A 80 10.95 -16.84 -4.33
C LEU A 80 10.70 -17.39 -2.92
N LEU A 81 10.43 -16.52 -1.96
CA LEU A 81 10.19 -16.91 -0.57
C LEU A 81 8.69 -17.03 -0.35
N LYS A 82 8.23 -18.25 -0.06
CA LYS A 82 6.83 -18.54 0.25
C LYS A 82 6.72 -19.47 1.45
N VAL A 83 5.58 -19.43 2.14
CA VAL A 83 5.30 -20.33 3.27
C VAL A 83 4.75 -21.64 2.73
N ARG A 84 5.31 -22.76 3.17
CA ARG A 84 4.82 -24.12 2.92
C ARG A 84 4.31 -24.72 4.22
N GLY A 85 3.21 -25.45 4.17
CA GLY A 85 2.75 -26.25 5.28
C GLY A 85 2.90 -27.74 5.01
N ASP A 86 3.26 -28.49 6.04
CA ASP A 86 3.24 -29.96 6.03
C ASP A 86 1.83 -30.44 6.40
N PRO A 87 1.09 -31.12 5.49
CA PRO A 87 -0.26 -31.59 5.79
C PRO A 87 -0.29 -32.62 6.93
N GLU A 88 0.76 -33.43 7.08
CA GLU A 88 0.85 -34.46 8.12
C GLU A 88 0.93 -33.90 9.55
N LYS A 89 1.50 -32.70 9.72
CA LYS A 89 1.65 -32.04 11.03
C LYS A 89 0.50 -31.08 11.34
N CYS A 90 -0.33 -30.77 10.35
CA CYS A 90 -1.39 -29.78 10.48
C CYS A 90 -2.63 -30.38 11.14
N ASN A 91 -3.13 -29.74 12.21
CA ASN A 91 -4.36 -30.14 12.88
C ASN A 91 -5.60 -29.34 12.42
N MET A 92 -5.50 -28.55 11.34
CA MET A 92 -6.60 -27.77 10.79
C MET A 92 -7.31 -26.89 11.85
N SER A 93 -6.54 -26.31 12.79
CA SER A 93 -7.07 -25.48 13.89
C SER A 93 -7.56 -24.10 13.46
N GLY A 94 -7.06 -23.54 12.34
CA GLY A 94 -7.47 -22.22 11.83
C GLY A 94 -6.89 -21.01 12.55
N LEU A 95 -5.99 -21.23 13.51
CA LEU A 95 -5.25 -20.17 14.21
C LEU A 95 -4.41 -19.33 13.24
N CYS A 96 -3.86 -19.96 12.19
CA CYS A 96 -3.07 -19.29 11.16
C CYS A 96 -3.86 -18.27 10.36
N GLU A 97 -5.14 -18.51 10.10
CA GLU A 97 -6.02 -17.60 9.34
C GLU A 97 -6.39 -16.39 10.21
N LYS A 98 -6.76 -16.63 11.48
CA LYS A 98 -7.04 -15.55 12.45
C LYS A 98 -5.85 -14.65 12.74
N ALA A 99 -4.63 -15.22 12.74
CA ALA A 99 -3.40 -14.46 12.94
C ALA A 99 -2.95 -13.72 11.67
N CYS A 100 -3.54 -14.01 10.51
CA CYS A 100 -3.15 -13.41 9.25
C CYS A 100 -3.83 -12.04 9.09
N PRO A 101 -3.08 -10.92 9.08
CA PRO A 101 -3.68 -9.60 8.82
C PRO A 101 -4.23 -9.46 7.40
N MET A 102 -3.87 -10.41 6.54
CA MET A 102 -4.26 -10.47 5.13
C MET A 102 -5.47 -11.38 4.86
N ASP A 103 -6.00 -12.04 5.89
CA ASP A 103 -7.16 -12.95 5.80
C ASP A 103 -7.04 -13.98 4.64
N ILE A 104 -5.88 -14.62 4.56
CA ILE A 104 -5.56 -15.62 3.53
C ILE A 104 -6.03 -17.00 4.01
N ARG A 105 -6.70 -17.77 3.14
CA ARG A 105 -7.12 -19.16 3.41
C ARG A 105 -5.95 -20.14 3.38
N ILE A 106 -5.08 -20.04 4.39
CA ILE A 106 -3.85 -20.86 4.50
C ILE A 106 -4.19 -22.34 4.60
N ARG A 107 -5.33 -22.68 5.22
CA ARG A 107 -5.79 -24.07 5.38
C ARG A 107 -5.96 -24.77 4.03
N ASP A 108 -6.55 -24.10 3.04
CA ASP A 108 -6.80 -24.67 1.72
C ASP A 108 -5.49 -24.99 0.99
N TYR A 109 -4.47 -24.12 1.14
CA TYR A 109 -3.15 -24.34 0.57
C TYR A 109 -2.45 -25.56 1.19
N ILE A 110 -2.55 -25.73 2.51
CA ILE A 110 -2.00 -26.89 3.23
C ILE A 110 -2.71 -28.17 2.81
N ALA A 111 -4.04 -28.16 2.74
CA ALA A 111 -4.85 -29.31 2.31
C ALA A 111 -4.51 -29.73 0.87
N ALA A 112 -4.24 -28.76 -0.01
CA ALA A 112 -3.78 -29.01 -1.37
C ALA A 112 -2.29 -29.46 -1.45
N GLY A 113 -1.56 -29.48 -0.34
CA GLY A 113 -0.12 -29.79 -0.30
C GLY A 113 0.74 -28.75 -1.04
N THR A 114 0.20 -27.55 -1.26
CA THR A 114 0.83 -26.48 -2.02
C THR A 114 1.40 -25.40 -1.09
N ARG A 115 2.33 -24.61 -1.61
CA ARG A 115 2.80 -23.41 -0.93
C ARG A 115 1.70 -22.35 -0.95
N VAL A 116 1.77 -21.38 -0.03
CA VAL A 116 0.85 -20.24 -0.03
C VAL A 116 1.19 -19.33 -1.22
N LEU A 117 0.41 -19.44 -2.29
CA LEU A 117 0.62 -18.72 -3.56
C LEU A 117 -0.20 -17.44 -3.69
N SER A 118 -0.86 -17.01 -2.61
CA SER A 118 -1.62 -15.76 -2.57
C SER A 118 -0.69 -14.56 -2.76
N THR A 119 -1.04 -13.69 -3.71
CA THR A 119 -0.30 -12.44 -4.00
C THR A 119 -0.50 -11.37 -2.94
N GLU A 120 -1.54 -11.53 -2.13
CA GLU A 120 -1.84 -10.66 -0.98
C GLU A 120 -0.93 -10.95 0.24
N CYS A 121 -0.18 -12.06 0.22
CA CYS A 121 0.76 -12.40 1.29
C CYS A 121 1.90 -11.38 1.37
N ILE A 122 1.96 -10.64 2.46
CA ILE A 122 3.05 -9.68 2.76
C ILE A 122 4.28 -10.33 3.42
N PHE A 123 4.31 -11.66 3.49
CA PHE A 123 5.41 -12.43 4.09
C PHE A 123 5.77 -12.01 5.53
N CYS A 124 4.78 -11.65 6.35
CA CYS A 124 4.98 -11.24 7.75
C CYS A 124 5.34 -12.40 8.70
N SER A 125 5.23 -13.66 8.24
CA SER A 125 5.47 -14.88 9.03
C SER A 125 4.61 -15.07 10.30
N SER A 126 3.60 -14.24 10.54
CA SER A 126 2.70 -14.35 11.71
C SER A 126 2.01 -15.72 11.79
N CYS A 127 1.67 -16.32 10.65
CA CYS A 127 1.06 -17.65 10.60
C CYS A 127 2.00 -18.77 11.08
N VAL A 128 3.31 -18.64 10.87
CA VAL A 128 4.32 -19.60 11.34
C VAL A 128 4.38 -19.55 12.88
N ASN A 129 4.41 -18.34 13.43
CA ASN A 129 4.48 -18.11 14.88
C ASN A 129 3.20 -18.51 15.62
N ALA A 130 2.03 -18.34 15.00
CA ALA A 130 0.75 -18.70 15.60
C ALA A 130 0.44 -20.20 15.55
N CYS A 131 1.21 -21.01 14.82
CA CYS A 131 0.93 -22.43 14.64
C CYS A 131 1.40 -23.25 15.85
N PRO A 132 0.50 -23.89 16.62
CA PRO A 132 0.88 -24.63 17.83
C PRO A 132 1.73 -25.88 17.51
N ASN A 133 1.50 -26.51 16.35
CA ASN A 133 2.21 -27.71 15.93
C ASN A 133 3.48 -27.40 15.14
N GLY A 134 3.76 -26.11 14.85
CA GLY A 134 4.85 -25.73 13.98
C GLY A 134 4.80 -26.43 12.61
N ALA A 135 3.61 -26.60 12.02
CA ALA A 135 3.45 -27.27 10.72
C ALA A 135 3.85 -26.39 9.52
N LEU A 136 4.04 -25.08 9.73
CA LEU A 136 4.37 -24.10 8.70
C LEU A 136 5.88 -23.81 8.69
N ARG A 137 6.46 -23.71 7.49
CA ARG A 137 7.87 -23.42 7.27
C ARG A 137 8.01 -22.42 6.12
N VAL A 138 9.02 -21.56 6.20
CA VAL A 138 9.42 -20.73 5.06
C VAL A 138 10.26 -21.61 4.13
N THR A 139 9.93 -21.60 2.84
CA THR A 139 10.69 -22.34 1.83
C THR A 139 10.98 -21.42 0.64
N ALA A 140 12.19 -21.54 0.09
CA ALA A 140 12.54 -20.89 -1.16
C ALA A 140 12.17 -21.78 -2.36
N GLY A 141 11.60 -21.19 -3.41
CA GLY A 141 11.50 -21.80 -4.73
C GLY A 141 10.62 -20.99 -5.67
N LEU A 142 10.79 -21.21 -6.96
CA LEU A 142 10.08 -20.48 -8.00
C LEU A 142 8.79 -21.22 -8.37
N ASP A 143 7.67 -20.78 -7.81
CA ASP A 143 6.35 -21.32 -8.13
C ASP A 143 5.70 -20.46 -9.23
N LEU A 144 5.89 -20.87 -10.50
CA LEU A 144 5.22 -20.24 -11.64
C LEU A 144 3.77 -20.76 -11.74
N GLY A 145 2.77 -19.88 -11.53
CA GLY A 145 1.38 -20.18 -11.92
C GLY A 145 0.42 -20.63 -10.82
N GLY A 146 0.62 -20.24 -9.56
CA GLY A 146 -0.32 -20.56 -8.48
C GLY A 146 -1.72 -19.95 -8.64
N ARG A 147 -2.76 -20.71 -8.23
CA ARG A 147 -4.13 -20.20 -8.08
C ARG A 147 -4.22 -19.40 -6.78
N GLU A 148 -4.79 -18.21 -6.89
CA GLU A 148 -5.04 -17.33 -5.75
C GLU A 148 -6.37 -17.74 -5.10
N LEU A 149 -6.33 -18.16 -3.83
CA LEU A 149 -7.47 -18.59 -3.03
C LEU A 149 -7.74 -17.51 -1.98
N LEU A 150 -8.62 -16.56 -2.31
CA LEU A 150 -8.97 -15.43 -1.45
C LEU A 150 -10.43 -15.50 -1.01
N HIS A 151 -10.70 -15.20 0.26
CA HIS A 151 -12.06 -15.17 0.81
C HIS A 151 -12.99 -14.15 0.10
N GLN A 152 -12.41 -13.09 -0.48
CA GLN A 152 -13.16 -12.03 -1.17
C GLN A 152 -13.69 -12.41 -2.57
N GLN A 153 -13.12 -13.42 -3.23
CA GLN A 153 -13.58 -13.82 -4.58
C GLN A 153 -14.90 -14.61 -4.54
N ASP A 154 -15.21 -15.26 -3.41
CA ASP A 154 -16.45 -16.02 -3.21
C ASP A 154 -17.60 -15.17 -2.64
N ARG A 155 -17.35 -14.01 -2.02
CA ARG A 155 -18.41 -13.13 -1.47
C ARG A 155 -19.08 -12.24 -2.54
N SER A 156 -18.52 -12.20 -3.74
CA SER A 156 -19.05 -11.44 -4.90
C SER A 156 -19.73 -12.32 -5.95
N ARG A 157 -20.10 -13.56 -5.59
CA ARG A 157 -20.81 -14.50 -6.46
C ARG A 157 -22.13 -14.93 -5.83
#